data_AF-A0A290HB91-F1
#
_entry.id   AF-A0A290HB91-F1
#
_cell.length_a   1.000
_cell.length_b   1.000
_cell.length_c   1.000
_cell.angle_alpha   90.00
_cell.angle_beta   90.00
_cell.angle_gamma   90.00
#
_symmetry.space_group_name_H-M   'P 1'
#
loop_
_entity.id
_entity.type
_entity.pdbx_description
1 polymer ?
#
loop_
_entity_poly.entity_id
_entity_poly.type
_entity_poly.pdbx_seq_one_letter_code
_entity_poly.pdbx_strand_id
1 'polypeptide(L)'
;MIRFVYTKNDTLFFVLNHPCAKMEFNYKRNLIKSLLKEVHAHFPECACLHVNEVQAFVTNQKNEEEALIASANSEIFYAEQATGAFETLCEDEKLRALFEAIKETITKNRSC
;
A
#
# COMPACT_ATOMS: atom_id res chain seq x y z
N MET A 1 -6.75 -5.13 -5.46
CA MET A 1 -7.56 -6.38 -5.59
C MET A 1 -9.05 -6.02 -5.68
N ILE A 2 -9.95 -6.95 -6.04
CA ILE A 2 -11.41 -6.70 -6.09
C ILE A 2 -11.89 -6.35 -4.67
N ARG A 3 -12.65 -5.26 -4.49
CA ARG A 3 -13.25 -4.93 -3.19
C ARG A 3 -14.55 -5.70 -2.98
N PHE A 4 -15.47 -5.51 -3.91
CA PHE A 4 -16.79 -6.14 -3.87
C PHE A 4 -17.38 -6.17 -5.28
N VAL A 5 -18.40 -7.00 -5.42
CA VAL A 5 -19.15 -7.20 -6.65
C VAL A 5 -20.62 -7.01 -6.32
N TYR A 6 -21.36 -6.33 -7.20
CA TYR A 6 -22.79 -6.15 -7.04
C TYR A 6 -23.50 -6.17 -8.39
N THR A 7 -24.80 -6.45 -8.36
CA THR A 7 -25.65 -6.47 -9.55
C THR A 7 -26.63 -5.31 -9.49
N LYS A 8 -26.76 -4.55 -10.59
CA LYS A 8 -27.76 -3.49 -10.72
C LYS A 8 -28.22 -3.40 -12.17
N ASN A 9 -29.53 -3.39 -12.41
CA ASN A 9 -30.13 -3.33 -13.75
C ASN A 9 -29.51 -4.38 -14.71
N ASP A 10 -29.49 -5.65 -14.27
CA ASP A 10 -28.88 -6.79 -14.99
C ASP A 10 -27.42 -6.59 -15.40
N THR A 11 -26.73 -5.64 -14.77
CA THR A 11 -25.30 -5.38 -14.97
C THR A 11 -24.54 -5.79 -13.73
N LEU A 12 -23.52 -6.63 -13.91
CA LEU A 12 -22.60 -7.07 -12.87
C LEU A 12 -21.42 -6.10 -12.79
N PHE A 13 -21.28 -5.42 -11.66
CA PHE A 13 -20.25 -4.42 -11.42
C PHE A 13 -19.15 -4.99 -10.53
N PHE A 14 -17.92 -4.91 -11.03
CA PHE A 14 -16.71 -5.22 -10.29
C PHE A 14 -16.04 -3.93 -9.81
N VAL A 15 -15.99 -3.74 -8.49
CA VAL A 15 -15.33 -2.59 -7.88
C VAL A 15 -13.90 -2.96 -7.54
N LEU A 16 -12.94 -2.26 -8.14
CA LEU A 16 -11.51 -2.55 -8.05
C LEU A 16 -10.77 -1.43 -7.31
N ASN A 17 -9.66 -1.78 -6.66
CA ASN A 17 -8.77 -0.79 -6.03
C ASN A 17 -7.63 -0.30 -6.94
N HIS A 18 -7.34 -0.97 -8.05
CA HIS A 18 -6.14 -0.66 -8.85
C HIS A 18 -6.44 -0.60 -10.36
N PRO A 19 -5.95 0.42 -11.10
CA PRO A 19 -6.17 0.56 -12.54
C PRO A 19 -5.67 -0.61 -13.38
N CYS A 20 -4.53 -1.21 -13.04
CA CYS A 20 -4.02 -2.38 -13.75
C CYS A 20 -5.02 -3.56 -13.69
N ALA A 21 -5.65 -3.78 -12.53
CA ALA A 21 -6.67 -4.82 -12.39
C ALA A 21 -7.90 -4.53 -13.28
N LYS A 22 -8.26 -3.26 -13.48
CA LYS A 22 -9.33 -2.87 -14.41
C LYS A 22 -8.97 -3.20 -15.85
N MET A 23 -7.72 -3.00 -16.26
CA MET A 23 -7.27 -3.37 -17.61
C MET A 23 -7.36 -4.87 -17.83
N GLU A 24 -6.78 -5.68 -16.94
CA GLU A 24 -6.85 -7.15 -17.02
C GLU A 24 -8.29 -7.65 -17.07
N PHE A 25 -9.17 -7.04 -16.27
CA PHE A 25 -10.58 -7.38 -16.26
C PHE A 25 -11.26 -7.04 -17.59
N ASN A 26 -10.96 -5.87 -18.18
CA ASN A 26 -11.51 -5.48 -19.47
C ASN A 26 -11.10 -6.44 -20.60
N TYR A 27 -9.87 -6.96 -20.59
CA TYR A 27 -9.44 -7.98 -21.55
C TYR A 27 -10.23 -9.28 -21.41
N LYS A 28 -10.59 -9.68 -20.19
CA LYS A 28 -11.33 -10.92 -19.91
C LYS A 28 -12.85 -10.75 -19.86
N ARG A 29 -13.38 -9.54 -20.06
CA ARG A 29 -14.81 -9.22 -19.92
C ARG A 29 -15.71 -10.13 -20.75
N ASN A 30 -15.34 -10.38 -22.02
CA ASN A 30 -16.13 -11.21 -22.92
C ASN A 30 -16.16 -12.67 -22.48
N LEU A 31 -15.04 -13.18 -21.95
CA LEU A 31 -14.96 -14.54 -21.41
C LEU A 31 -15.90 -14.71 -20.20
N ILE A 32 -15.87 -13.76 -19.27
CA ILE A 32 -16.75 -13.78 -18.09
C ILE A 32 -18.22 -13.76 -18.53
N LYS A 33 -18.57 -12.92 -19.52
CA LYS A 33 -19.91 -12.84 -20.07
C LYS A 33 -20.36 -14.17 -20.71
N SER A 34 -19.48 -14.84 -21.45
CA SER A 34 -19.79 -16.16 -22.04
C SER A 34 -20.03 -17.22 -20.97
N LEU A 35 -19.17 -17.29 -19.96
CA LEU A 35 -19.30 -18.25 -18.85
C LEU A 35 -20.60 -18.04 -18.06
N LEU A 36 -20.97 -16.79 -17.77
CA LEU A 36 -22.22 -16.48 -17.07
C LEU A 36 -23.45 -16.91 -17.89
N LYS A 37 -23.40 -16.77 -19.21
CA LYS A 37 -24.47 -17.26 -20.10
C LYS A 37 -24.58 -18.78 -20.10
N GLU A 38 -23.45 -19.49 -20.15
CA GLU A 38 -23.43 -20.95 -20.08
C GLU A 38 -24.01 -21.43 -18.75
N VAL A 39 -23.60 -20.83 -17.64
CA VAL A 39 -24.13 -21.17 -16.31
C VAL A 39 -25.64 -20.96 -16.24
N HIS A 40 -26.14 -19.83 -16.77
CA HIS A 40 -27.58 -19.58 -16.82
C HIS A 40 -28.35 -20.59 -17.68
N ALA A 41 -27.76 -21.04 -18.80
CA ALA A 41 -28.37 -22.04 -19.67
C ALA A 41 -28.44 -23.43 -19.01
N HIS A 42 -27.42 -23.80 -18.21
CA HIS A 42 -27.36 -25.09 -17.53
C HIS A 42 -28.15 -25.13 -16.22
N PHE A 43 -28.30 -23.99 -15.53
CA PHE A 43 -28.96 -23.88 -14.23
C PHE A 43 -30.02 -22.75 -14.26
N PRO A 44 -31.14 -22.96 -14.97
CA PRO A 44 -32.19 -21.94 -15.13
C PRO A 44 -32.89 -21.57 -13.81
N GLU A 45 -32.84 -22.44 -12.80
CA GLU A 45 -33.33 -22.19 -11.45
C GLU A 45 -32.55 -21.07 -10.71
N CYS A 46 -31.33 -20.75 -11.15
CA CYS A 46 -30.54 -19.64 -10.61
C CYS A 46 -30.96 -18.30 -11.25
N ALA A 47 -32.17 -17.84 -10.94
CA ALA A 47 -32.69 -16.54 -11.38
C ALA A 47 -31.83 -15.34 -10.90
N CYS A 48 -31.09 -15.51 -9.80
CA CYS A 48 -30.18 -14.50 -9.25
C CYS A 48 -28.96 -14.19 -10.13
N LEU A 49 -28.70 -14.98 -11.18
CA LEU A 49 -27.55 -14.84 -12.07
C LEU A 49 -27.88 -14.19 -13.42
N HIS A 50 -29.09 -13.64 -13.61
CA HIS A 50 -29.44 -12.95 -14.84
C HIS A 50 -28.59 -11.68 -15.00
N VAL A 51 -27.51 -11.80 -15.79
CA VAL A 51 -26.54 -10.74 -16.03
C VAL A 51 -26.39 -10.56 -17.55
N ASN A 52 -26.82 -9.40 -18.03
CA ASN A 52 -26.72 -9.00 -19.44
C ASN A 52 -25.40 -8.30 -19.74
N GLU A 53 -24.85 -7.54 -18.79
CA GLU A 53 -23.60 -6.81 -18.96
C GLU A 53 -22.65 -6.97 -17.77
N VAL A 54 -21.35 -6.85 -18.05
CA VAL A 54 -20.30 -6.91 -17.04
C VAL A 54 -19.43 -5.67 -17.16
N GLN A 55 -19.28 -4.91 -16.07
CA GLN A 55 -18.49 -3.69 -16.03
C GLN A 55 -17.55 -3.68 -14.83
N ALA A 56 -16.39 -3.05 -15.01
CA ALA A 56 -15.42 -2.85 -13.93
C ALA A 56 -15.00 -1.38 -13.84
N PHE A 57 -14.91 -0.88 -12.60
CA PHE A 57 -14.40 0.46 -12.35
C PHE A 57 -13.48 0.47 -11.12
N VAL A 58 -12.63 1.51 -11.05
CA VAL A 58 -11.74 1.72 -9.91
C VAL A 58 -12.43 2.70 -8.97
N THR A 59 -12.54 2.35 -7.69
CA THR A 59 -13.05 3.29 -6.70
C THR A 59 -11.98 4.30 -6.31
N ASN A 60 -12.40 5.56 -6.06
CA ASN A 60 -11.54 6.60 -5.50
C ASN A 60 -11.61 6.63 -3.95
N GLN A 61 -12.29 5.66 -3.34
CA GLN A 61 -12.38 5.57 -1.90
C GLN A 61 -11.08 5.04 -1.32
N LYS A 62 -10.49 5.81 -0.40
CA LYS A 62 -9.33 5.39 0.38
C LYS A 62 -9.67 4.09 1.13
N ASN A 63 -8.73 3.17 1.18
CA ASN A 63 -8.86 2.00 2.02
C ASN A 63 -8.56 2.43 3.46
N GLU A 64 -9.49 2.21 4.39
CA GLU A 64 -9.33 2.62 5.79
C GLU A 64 -8.12 1.93 6.44
N GLU A 65 -7.85 0.68 6.07
CA GLU A 65 -6.66 -0.07 6.51
C GLU A 65 -5.35 0.55 6.00
N GLU A 66 -5.31 0.99 4.73
CA GLU A 66 -4.13 1.68 4.16
C GLU A 66 -3.94 3.07 4.78
N ALA A 67 -5.03 3.75 5.13
CA ALA A 67 -4.97 5.03 5.85
C ALA A 67 -4.40 4.86 7.26
N LEU A 68 -4.76 3.77 7.96
CA LEU A 68 -4.18 3.42 9.26
C LEU A 68 -2.68 3.10 9.15
N ILE A 69 -2.26 2.34 8.13
CA ILE A 69 -0.84 2.04 7.88
C ILE A 69 -0.07 3.31 7.50
N ALA A 70 -0.63 4.19 6.69
CA ALA A 70 -0.01 5.47 6.34
C ALA A 70 0.05 6.46 7.52
N SER A 71 -0.85 6.31 8.50
CA SER A 71 -0.84 7.10 9.74
C SER A 71 0.13 6.54 10.79
N ALA A 72 0.62 5.31 10.62
CA ALA A 72 1.71 4.80 11.43
C ALA A 72 2.98 5.55 11.00
N ASN A 73 3.42 6.48 11.84
CA ASN A 73 4.64 7.27 11.64
C ASN A 73 5.78 6.36 11.18
N SER A 74 6.14 6.45 9.89
CA SER A 74 7.31 5.81 9.30
C SER A 74 8.59 6.59 9.62
N GLU A 75 8.64 7.24 10.78
CA GLU A 75 9.84 7.89 11.26
C GLU A 75 10.74 6.78 11.78
N ILE A 76 11.72 6.39 10.95
CA ILE A 76 12.74 5.41 11.33
C ILE A 76 13.60 6.09 12.40
N PHE A 77 13.28 5.83 13.66
CA PHE A 77 14.11 6.24 14.78
C PHE A 77 15.22 5.19 14.98
N TYR A 78 16.47 5.62 14.93
CA TYR A 78 17.57 4.81 15.43
C TYR A 78 17.55 4.91 16.96
N ALA A 79 17.43 3.77 17.63
CA ALA A 79 17.38 3.71 19.10
C ALA A 79 18.71 4.15 19.76
N GLU A 80 19.81 4.09 19.02
CA GLU A 80 21.14 4.27 19.56
C GLU A 80 21.63 5.70 19.37
N GLN A 81 21.75 6.43 20.47
CA GLN A 81 22.53 7.67 20.50
C GLN A 81 24.02 7.34 20.43
N ALA A 82 24.78 8.16 19.70
CA ALA A 82 26.24 8.03 19.67
C ALA A 82 26.82 8.13 21.09
N THR A 83 27.77 7.28 21.42
CA THR A 83 28.37 7.24 22.76
C THR A 83 29.55 8.22 22.92
N GLY A 84 30.08 8.75 21.82
CA GLY A 84 31.28 9.59 21.80
C GLY A 84 32.59 8.83 22.10
N ALA A 85 32.54 7.50 22.23
CA ALA A 85 33.70 6.66 22.52
C ALA A 85 34.48 6.32 21.23
N PHE A 86 35.12 7.32 20.63
CA PHE A 86 36.02 7.13 19.50
C PHE A 86 37.38 7.81 19.74
N GLU A 87 38.44 7.20 19.21
CA GLU A 87 39.79 7.75 19.31
C GLU A 87 40.02 8.83 18.26
N THR A 88 40.68 9.91 18.67
CA THR A 88 41.03 11.03 17.78
C THR A 88 42.47 10.88 17.33
N LEU A 89 42.67 10.08 16.28
CA LEU A 89 43.97 9.88 15.64
C LEU A 89 44.19 10.97 14.59
N CYS A 90 44.51 12.18 15.04
CA CYS A 90 44.83 13.30 14.15
C CYS A 90 46.02 14.10 14.68
N GLU A 91 46.96 14.41 13.79
CA GLU A 91 48.16 15.20 14.08
C GLU A 91 47.89 16.71 14.02
N ASP A 92 46.88 17.14 13.26
CA ASP A 92 46.49 18.54 13.14
C ASP A 92 45.71 19.02 14.39
N GLU A 93 46.23 20.06 15.04
CA GLU A 93 45.69 20.62 16.26
C GLU A 93 44.26 21.19 16.10
N LYS A 94 43.94 21.78 14.94
CA LYS A 94 42.62 22.35 14.68
C LYS A 94 41.58 21.24 14.52
N LEU A 95 41.93 20.18 13.80
CA LEU A 95 41.04 19.03 13.63
C LEU A 95 40.81 18.32 14.96
N ARG A 96 41.87 18.15 15.76
CA ARG A 96 41.76 17.55 17.09
C ARG A 96 40.81 18.33 18.00
N ALA A 97 40.90 19.67 18.01
CA ALA A 97 40.00 20.52 18.77
C ALA A 97 38.53 20.36 18.35
N LEU A 98 38.26 20.23 17.05
CA LEU A 98 36.90 19.98 16.53
C LEU A 98 36.35 18.63 16.98
N PHE A 99 37.16 17.57 16.95
CA PHE A 99 36.71 16.25 17.40
C PHE A 99 36.40 16.22 18.90
N GLU A 100 37.20 16.89 19.74
CA GLU A 100 36.92 16.99 21.17
C GLU A 100 35.62 17.79 21.45
N ALA A 101 35.39 18.89 20.72
CA ALA A 101 34.13 19.64 20.83
C ALA A 101 32.90 18.78 20.43
N ILE A 102 33.05 17.91 19.44
CA ILE A 102 32.01 16.95 19.04
C ILE A 102 31.76 15.92 20.15
N LYS A 103 32.82 15.36 20.76
CA LYS A 103 32.69 14.42 21.89
C LYS A 103 31.98 15.04 23.08
N GLU A 104 32.33 16.28 23.43
CA GLU A 104 31.66 17.02 24.51
C GLU A 104 30.17 17.20 24.23
N THR A 105 29.83 17.58 23.00
CA THR A 105 28.44 17.79 22.58
C THR A 105 27.63 16.50 22.67
N ILE A 106 28.18 15.38 22.20
CA ILE A 106 27.56 14.06 22.28
C ILE A 106 27.35 13.64 23.75
N THR A 107 28.34 13.88 24.62
CA THR A 107 28.27 13.54 26.05
C THR A 107 27.22 14.37 26.81
N LYS A 108 27.13 15.67 26.50
CA LYS A 108 26.13 16.58 27.08
C LYS A 108 24.71 16.17 26.68
N ASN A 109 24.50 15.81 25.42
CA ASN A 109 23.17 15.41 24.92
C ASN A 109 22.69 14.05 25.45
N ARG A 110 23.59 13.24 26.05
CA ARG A 110 23.28 11.93 26.64
C ARG A 110 22.91 11.98 28.13
N SER A 111 23.29 13.04 28.84
CA SER A 111 23.13 13.16 30.30
C SER A 111 21.86 13.90 30.75
N CYS A 112 20.96 14.22 29.82
CA CYS A 112 19.63 14.74 30.09
C CYS A 112 18.56 13.65 29.92
#